data_AF-A0A060UKK9-F1
#
_entry.id   AF-A0A060UKK9-F1
#
_cell.length_a   1.000
_cell.length_b   1.000
_cell.length_c   1.000
_cell.angle_alpha   90.00
_cell.angle_beta   90.00
_cell.angle_gamma   90.00
#
_symmetry.space_group_name_H-M   'P 1'
#
loop_
_entity.id
_entity.type
_entity.pdbx_description
1 polymer ?
#
loop_
_entity_poly.entity_id
_entity_poly.type
_entity_poly.pdbx_seq_one_letter_code
_entity_poly.pdbx_strand_id
1 'polypeptide(L)' 'MFNYKVAADLLAGRISNVSHAATVFILVHDIFATNMNNMAAAAGAWIVMQGLSFILKSWSDGLPAP' A
#
# COMPACT_ATOMS: atom_id res chain seq x y z
N MET A 1 -24.96 -10.66 6.17
CA MET A 1 -23.68 -11.38 6.02
C MET A 1 -22.60 -10.36 5.66
N PHE A 2 -21.40 -10.44 6.22
CA PHE A 2 -20.32 -9.49 5.90
C PHE A 2 -19.77 -9.76 4.50
N ASN A 3 -19.63 -8.73 3.66
CA ASN A 3 -19.14 -8.87 2.28
C ASN A 3 -17.60 -8.77 2.27
N TYR A 4 -16.95 -9.93 2.43
CA TYR A 4 -15.49 -10.04 2.48
C TYR A 4 -14.79 -9.57 1.20
N LYS A 5 -15.43 -9.76 0.04
CA LYS A 5 -14.91 -9.31 -1.26
C LYS A 5 -14.77 -7.80 -1.32
N VAL A 6 -15.86 -7.08 -1.04
CA VAL A 6 -15.87 -5.61 -1.03
C VAL A 6 -14.93 -5.06 0.05
N ALA A 7 -14.86 -5.70 1.22
CA ALA A 7 -13.95 -5.28 2.28
C ALA A 7 -12.48 -5.40 1.89
N ALA A 8 -12.08 -6.51 1.26
CA ALA A 8 -10.70 -6.70 0.81
C ALA A 8 -10.33 -5.79 -0.36
N ASP A 9 -11.25 -5.54 -1.30
CA ASP A 9 -11.04 -4.57 -2.39
C ASP A 9 -10.79 -3.15 -1.84
N LEU A 10 -11.62 -2.72 -0.89
CA LEU A 10 -11.47 -1.42 -0.24
C LEU A 10 -10.16 -1.34 0.55
N LEU A 11 -9.79 -2.41 1.25
CA LEU A 11 -8.54 -2.45 2.03
C LEU A 11 -7.32 -2.41 1.12
N ALA A 12 -7.30 -3.19 0.04
CA ALA A 12 -6.23 -3.17 -0.96
C ALA A 12 -6.04 -1.75 -1.52
N GLY A 13 -7.13 -1.11 -1.97
CA GLY A 13 -7.07 0.26 -2.47
C GLY A 13 -6.53 1.26 -1.45
N ARG A 14 -6.96 1.16 -0.18
CA ARG A 14 -6.46 2.04 0.90
C ARG A 14 -4.98 1.84 1.16
N ILE A 15 -4.51 0.60 1.21
CA ILE A 15 -3.10 0.26 1.46
C ILE A 15 -2.22 0.83 0.35
N SER A 16 -2.62 0.67 -0.92
CA SER A 16 -1.88 1.23 -2.05
C SER A 16 -1.82 2.76 -1.99
N ASN A 17 -2.95 3.43 -1.76
CA ASN A 17 -3.02 4.90 -1.73
C ASN A 17 -2.27 5.51 -0.54
N VAL A 18 -2.47 4.97 0.66
CA VAL A 18 -1.84 5.49 1.89
C VAL A 18 -0.33 5.26 1.85
N SER A 19 0.12 4.09 1.40
CA SER A 19 1.56 3.81 1.29
C SER A 19 2.24 4.72 0.27
N HIS A 20 1.58 5.02 -0.87
CA HIS A 20 2.10 5.97 -1.85
C HIS A 20 2.24 7.37 -1.24
N ALA A 21 1.18 7.90 -0.61
CA ALA A 21 1.20 9.23 0.01
C ALA A 21 2.27 9.35 1.10
N ALA A 22 2.38 8.33 1.98
CA ALA A 22 3.39 8.31 3.04
C ALA A 22 4.82 8.28 2.47
N THR A 23 5.04 7.50 1.43
CA THR A 23 6.37 7.37 0.79
C THR A 23 6.78 8.65 0.09
N VAL A 24 5.85 9.29 -0.64
CA VAL A 24 6.09 10.59 -1.27
C VAL A 24 6.40 11.66 -0.22
N PHE A 25 5.66 11.67 0.89
CA PHE A 25 5.94 12.60 1.98
C PHE A 25 7.35 12.43 2.55
N ILE A 26 7.78 11.20 2.85
CA ILE A 26 9.13 10.92 3.37
C ILE A 26 10.19 11.30 2.34
N LEU A 27 9.99 10.94 1.07
CA LEU A 27 10.89 11.32 -0.02
C LEU A 27 11.07 12.83 -0.09
N VAL A 28 9.97 13.59 -0.13
CA VAL A 28 10.02 15.05 -0.22
C VAL A 28 10.68 15.65 1.02
N HIS A 29 10.31 15.21 2.22
CA HIS A 29 10.90 15.70 3.46
C HIS A 29 12.41 15.43 3.55
N ASP A 30 12.83 14.19 3.26
CA ASP A 30 14.21 13.75 3.48
C ASP A 30 15.18 14.09 2.34
N ILE A 31 14.66 14.48 1.16
CA ILE A 31 15.46 15.15 0.12
C ILE A 31 16.08 16.43 0.69
N PHE A 32 15.30 17.23 1.44
CA PHE A 32 15.81 18.47 2.04
C PHE A 32 16.66 18.20 3.30
N ALA A 33 16.45 17.08 3.99
CA ALA A 33 17.23 16.69 5.17
C ALA A 33 18.47 15.84 4.86
N THR A 34 18.72 15.49 3.58
CA THR A 34 19.84 14.64 3.12
C THR A 34 19.94 13.26 3.78
N ASN A 35 18.80 12.68 4.20
CA ASN A 35 18.77 11.40 4.91
C ASN A 35 18.41 10.22 3.99
N MET A 36 19.40 9.72 3.25
CA MET A 36 19.24 8.63 2.28
C MET A 36 18.73 7.30 2.88
N ASN A 37 19.02 7.02 4.15
CA ASN A 37 18.59 5.77 4.79
C ASN A 37 17.07 5.71 4.94
N ASN A 38 16.45 6.82 5.33
CA ASN A 38 15.00 6.90 5.46
C ASN A 38 14.30 6.86 4.09
N MET A 39 14.87 7.49 3.07
CA MET A 39 14.34 7.42 1.70
C MET A 39 14.34 5.98 1.18
N ALA A 40 15.44 5.24 1.40
CA ALA A 40 15.54 3.83 1.03
C ALA A 40 14.55 2.96 1.81
N ALA A 41 14.40 3.19 3.12
CA ALA A 41 13.43 2.49 3.95
C ALA A 41 11.99 2.76 3.50
N ALA A 42 11.65 4.00 3.16
CA ALA A 42 10.33 4.38 2.66
C ALA A 42 10.02 3.74 1.30
N ALA A 43 10.98 3.75 0.37
CA ALA A 43 10.84 3.08 -0.92
C ALA A 43 10.64 1.55 -0.76
N GLY A 44 11.42 0.92 0.15
CA GLY A 44 11.25 -0.49 0.48
C GLY A 44 9.88 -0.79 1.09
N ALA A 45 9.43 0.03 2.04
CA ALA A 45 8.11 -0.09 2.65
C ALA A 45 6.99 0.05 1.61
N TRP A 46 7.12 0.99 0.66
CA TRP A 46 6.15 1.15 -0.43
C TRP A 46 6.01 -0.13 -1.25
N ILE A 47 7.12 -0.75 -1.67
CA ILE A 47 7.11 -1.98 -2.45
C ILE A 47 6.39 -3.10 -1.69
N VAL A 48 6.68 -3.28 -0.40
CA VAL A 48 6.03 -4.30 0.45
C VAL A 48 4.52 -4.04 0.53
N MET A 49 4.11 -2.78 0.71
CA MET A 49 2.70 -2.40 0.79
C MET A 49 1.96 -2.60 -0.54
N GLN A 50 2.61 -2.33 -1.68
CA GLN A 50 2.05 -2.64 -3.00
C GLN A 50 1.89 -4.16 -3.21
N GLY A 51 2.88 -4.95 -2.77
CA GLY A 51 2.78 -6.41 -2.79
C GLY A 51 1.61 -6.92 -1.95
N LEU A 52 1.40 -6.36 -0.75
CA LEU A 52 0.29 -6.73 0.12
C LEU A 52 -1.07 -6.32 -0.46
N SER A 53 -1.15 -5.13 -1.07
CA SER A 53 -2.33 -4.69 -1.82
C SER A 53 -2.66 -5.66 -2.97
N PHE A 54 -1.66 -6.10 -3.72
CA PHE A 54 -1.83 -7.07 -4.81
C PHE A 54 -2.34 -8.43 -4.30
N ILE A 55 -1.78 -8.94 -3.20
CA ILE A 55 -2.22 -10.20 -2.60
C ILE A 55 -3.67 -10.11 -2.14
N LEU A 56 -4.05 -9.01 -1.46
CA LEU A 56 -5.44 -8.80 -1.04
C LEU A 56 -6.40 -8.71 -2.22
N LYS A 57 -5.99 -8.04 -3.29
CA LYS A 57 -6.81 -7.91 -4.49
C LYS A 57 -7.00 -9.25 -5.19
N SER A 58 -5.92 -10.01 -5.40
CA SER A 58 -5.99 -11.34 -6.02
C SER A 58 -6.80 -12.34 -5.19
N TRP A 59 -6.69 -12.27 -3.86
CA TRP A 59 -7.56 -13.05 -2.96
C TRP A 59 -9.04 -12.67 -3.12
N SER A 60 -9.35 -11.37 -3.13
CA SER A 60 -10.71 -10.86 -3.33
C SER A 60 -11.32 -11.28 -4.67
N ASP A 61 -10.53 -11.24 -5.74
CA ASP A 61 -10.97 -11.63 -7.08
C ASP A 61 -11.32 -13.13 -7.16
N GLY A 62 -10.68 -13.97 -6.35
CA GLY A 62 -10.98 -15.40 -6.21
C GLY A 62 -12.25 -15.73 -5.42
N LEU A 63 -12.85 -14.75 -4.72
CA LEU A 63 -14.11 -14.98 -3.98
C LEU A 63 -15.33 -14.96 -4.93
N PRO A 64 -16.36 -15.77 -4.64
CA PRO A 64 -17.62 -15.74 -5.39
C PRO A 64 -18.21 -14.33 -5.41
N ALA A 65 -18.94 -14.01 -6.49
CA ALA A 65 -19.64 -12.73 -6.57
C ALA A 65 -20.62 -12.57 -5.39
N PRO A 66 -20.82 -11.33 -4.90
CA PRO A 66 -21.78 -11.05 -3.84
C PRO A 66 -23.21 -11.47 -4.19
#